data_AF-A0A6V7IC53-F1
#
_entry.id   AF-A0A6V7IC53-F1
#
_cell.length_a   1.000
_cell.length_b   1.000
_cell.length_c   1.000
_cell.angle_alpha   90.00
_cell.angle_beta   90.00
_cell.angle_gamma   90.00
#
_symmetry.space_group_name_H-M   'P 1'
#
loop_
_entity.id
_entity.type
_entity.pdbx_description
1 polymer ?
#
loop_
_entity_poly.entity_id
_entity_poly.type
_entity_poly.pdbx_seq_one_letter_code
_entity_poly.pdbx_strand_id
1 'polypeptide(L)' 'KPPAEWDWPAYTRDQPNYYIFNAEESGLGIGPRSSACAFWNEFFPRLEGVP' A
#
# COMPACT_ATOMS: atom_id res chain seq x y z
N LYS A 1 -5.94 22.22 -4.66
CA LYS A 1 -6.00 21.68 -6.05
C LYS A 1 -5.83 20.17 -5.95
N PRO A 2 -6.73 19.34 -6.50
CA PRO A 2 -6.51 17.89 -6.51
C PRO A 2 -5.20 17.57 -7.24
N PRO A 3 -4.47 16.51 -6.85
CA PRO A 3 -3.23 16.14 -7.52
C PRO A 3 -3.51 15.81 -8.98
N ALA A 4 -2.58 16.15 -9.88
CA ALA A 4 -2.70 15.73 -11.27
C ALA A 4 -2.51 14.21 -11.36
N GLU A 5 -2.95 13.59 -12.46
CA GLU A 5 -2.79 12.14 -12.69
C GLU A 5 -1.32 11.69 -12.63
N TRP A 6 -0.38 12.56 -13.03
CA TRP A 6 1.05 12.33 -12.89
C TRP A 6 1.55 12.39 -11.44
N ASP A 7 0.88 13.16 -10.57
CA ASP A 7 1.20 13.30 -9.15
C ASP A 7 0.55 12.20 -8.29
N TRP A 8 -0.46 11.50 -8.83
CA TRP A 8 -1.14 10.37 -8.20
C TRP A 8 -1.32 9.24 -9.22
N PRO A 9 -0.28 8.42 -9.45
CA PRO A 9 -0.36 7.33 -10.41
C PRO A 9 -1.34 6.26 -9.93
N ALA A 10 -1.93 5.53 -10.89
CA ALA A 10 -2.73 4.36 -10.60
C ALA A 10 -1.88 3.29 -9.88
N TYR A 11 -2.50 2.60 -8.92
CA TYR A 11 -1.86 1.49 -8.22
C TYR A 11 -1.55 0.34 -9.18
N THR A 12 -0.35 -0.22 -9.05
CA THR A 12 0.00 -1.51 -9.67
C THR A 12 0.68 -2.40 -8.64
N ARG A 13 0.68 -3.73 -8.85
CA ARG A 13 1.36 -4.65 -7.93
C ARG A 13 2.88 -4.44 -7.94
N ASP A 14 3.44 -4.18 -9.12
CA ASP A 14 4.90 -3.98 -9.30
C ASP A 14 5.36 -2.62 -8.79
N GLN A 15 4.49 -1.61 -8.84
CA GLN A 15 4.72 -0.28 -8.29
C GLN A 15 3.53 0.12 -7.42
N PRO A 16 3.49 -0.35 -6.15
CA PRO A 16 2.35 -0.19 -5.25
C PRO A 16 2.33 1.21 -4.62
N ASN A 17 2.37 2.24 -5.47
CA ASN A 17 2.32 3.64 -5.06
C ASN A 17 0.93 3.97 -4.53
N TYR A 18 0.89 4.81 -3.51
CA TYR A 18 -0.34 5.41 -2.99
C TYR A 18 -0.09 6.88 -2.64
N TYR A 19 -1.15 7.68 -2.63
CA TYR A 19 -1.05 9.09 -2.30
C TYR A 19 -1.32 9.32 -0.81
N ILE A 20 -0.38 9.96 -0.13
CA ILE A 20 -0.55 10.46 1.23
C ILE A 20 -1.30 11.77 1.12
N PHE A 21 -2.52 11.81 1.65
CA PHE A 21 -3.38 13.00 1.59
C PHE A 21 -3.83 13.40 2.99
N ASN A 22 -3.06 14.28 3.64
CA ASN A 22 -3.47 14.90 4.89
C ASN A 22 -3.03 16.38 4.94
N ALA A 23 -3.32 17.09 6.05
CA ALA A 23 -3.09 18.52 6.17
C ALA A 23 -1.61 18.92 6.39
N GLU A 24 -0.79 17.99 6.87
CA GLU A 24 0.60 18.21 7.27
C GLU A 24 1.58 17.65 6.23
N GLU A 25 1.21 16.52 5.62
CA GLU A 25 2.00 15.74 4.70
C GLU A 25 1.18 15.44 3.44
N SER A 26 1.82 15.62 2.29
CA SER A 26 1.30 15.20 0.99
C SER A 26 2.41 14.68 0.10
N GLY A 27 2.11 13.68 -0.72
CA GLY A 27 3.08 13.06 -1.60
C GLY A 27 2.79 11.59 -1.85
N LEU A 28 3.78 10.88 -2.41
CA LEU A 28 3.65 9.46 -2.71
C LEU A 28 4.34 8.62 -1.64
N GLY A 29 3.63 7.60 -1.16
CA GLY A 29 4.19 6.49 -0.41
C GLY A 29 4.20 5.22 -1.26
N ILE A 30 4.93 4.21 -0.79
CA ILE A 30 5.04 2.91 -1.47
C ILE A 30 4.59 1.82 -0.49
N GLY A 31 3.67 0.95 -0.92
CA GLY A 31 3.28 -0.27 -0.21
C GLY A 31 2.85 0.00 1.24
N PRO A 32 1.66 0.59 1.47
CA PRO A 32 1.24 0.98 2.80
C PRO A 32 1.18 -0.25 3.70
N ARG A 33 1.95 -0.21 4.80
CA ARG A 33 2.03 -1.31 5.79
C ARG A 33 2.42 -2.67 5.15
N SER A 34 3.25 -2.66 4.10
CA SER A 34 3.62 -3.85 3.30
C SER A 34 3.97 -5.08 4.14
N SER A 35 4.80 -4.95 5.18
CA SER A 35 5.18 -6.08 6.05
C SER A 35 3.99 -6.66 6.83
N ALA A 36 3.06 -5.81 7.29
CA ALA A 36 1.87 -6.27 7.99
C ALA A 36 0.90 -6.95 7.01
N CYS A 37 0.75 -6.41 5.80
CA CYS A 37 -0.04 -7.04 4.75
C CYS A 37 0.52 -8.41 4.35
N ALA A 38 1.85 -8.53 4.22
CA ALA A 38 2.49 -9.82 3.94
C ALA A 38 2.20 -10.84 5.06
N PHE A 39 2.28 -10.42 6.33
CA PHE A 39 1.91 -11.28 7.45
C PHE A 39 0.45 -11.75 7.33
N TRP A 40 -0.51 -10.84 7.22
CA TRP A 40 -1.93 -11.22 7.25
C TRP A 40 -2.41 -11.96 6.00
N ASN A 41 -1.84 -11.65 4.83
CA ASN A 41 -2.30 -12.22 3.56
C ASN A 41 -1.55 -13.49 3.17
N GLU A 42 -0.28 -13.62 3.54
CA GLU A 42 0.56 -14.73 3.08
C GLU A 42 0.97 -15.68 4.19
N PHE A 43 1.22 -15.17 5.41
CA PHE A 43 1.72 -15.97 6.52
C PHE A 43 0.61 -16.48 7.43
N PHE A 44 -0.29 -15.61 7.90
CA PHE A 44 -1.37 -15.96 8.81
C PHE A 44 -2.28 -17.08 8.28
N PRO A 45 -2.69 -17.10 6.98
CA PRO A 45 -3.49 -18.21 6.45
C PRO A 45 -2.77 -19.56 6.49
N ARG A 46 -1.43 -19.58 6.52
CA ARG A 46 -0.64 -20.82 6.70
C ARG A 46 -0.68 -21.32 8.14
N LEU A 47 -0.91 -20.44 9.12
CA LEU A 47 -1.04 -20.83 10.53
C LEU A 47 -2.38 -21.52 10.83
N GLU A 48 -3.43 -21.16 10.10
CA GLU A 48 -4.73 -21.84 10.19
C GLU A 48 -4.68 -23.28 9.63
N GLY A 49 -3.63 -23.60 8.86
CA GLY A 49 -3.24 -24.96 8.52
C GLY A 49 -2.43 -25.60 9.66
N VAL A 50 -3.12 -26.14 10.66
CA VAL A 50 -2.60 -27.33 11.34
C VAL A 50 -2.91 -28.52 10.44
N PRO A 51 -1.89 -29.30 10.06
CA PRO A 51 -1.10 -29.21 8.80
C PRO A 51 -1.85 -28.87 7.50
#